data_AF-A0A7W6NKC6-F1
#
_entry.id   AF-A0A7W6NKC6-F1
#
_cell.length_a   1.000
_cell.length_b   1.000
_cell.length_c   1.000
_cell.angle_alpha   90.00
_cell.angle_beta   90.00
_cell.angle_gamma   90.00
#
_symmetry.space_group_name_H-M   'P 1'
#
loop_
_entity.id
_entity.type
_entity.pdbx_description
1 polymer ?
#
loop_
_entity_poly.entity_id
_entity_poly.type
_entity_poly.pdbx_seq_one_letter_code
_entity_poly.pdbx_strand_id
1 'polypeptide(L)'
;MLQIVCTEGGISGEKIPFPGALLKQAGRISVANTRLKAEGTPLKALTRKMGDELFRRHVKEASIILGAGTFSKFEHEGACRSGLRSALCSDGWGWSDADIIAAGITAAALKAIGAVRPTWQEGQPEYALDGIKVVERVFCKGCGVKIPEQDSERPRDYCEPRCVQAHHGRMAAIFGRQRTRMELIAAWVAKRENFSPSESTCERCGKMFPVKNSYRERKYCSSEYRSAVMKNPRKPIAPIPCPQCQVSFLPKTKAVKFCSRTCVAQSYVAAARRAPKECRHCSKTFQPSVKDESFCSRDCRFRANRKSMVDKPCLSCGAIFTARSEAYKFCSKPCYHDHKASQKAVISCPTCKTQFRRGVKSGRKTYCSDRCRPIGKISASNLRCSEVRS
;
A
#
# COMPACT_ATOMS: atom_id res chain seq x y z
N MET A 1 0.73 -24.58 -52.44
CA MET A 1 2.12 -24.17 -52.19
C MET A 1 2.15 -22.66 -52.13
N LEU A 2 2.14 -22.07 -50.93
CA LEU A 2 2.21 -20.62 -50.72
C LEU A 2 3.64 -20.29 -50.28
N GLN A 3 4.39 -19.63 -51.14
CA GLN A 3 5.73 -19.13 -50.84
C GLN A 3 5.63 -17.89 -49.96
N ILE A 4 6.16 -17.99 -48.74
CA ILE A 4 6.39 -16.86 -47.85
C ILE A 4 7.77 -16.31 -48.19
N VAL A 5 7.81 -15.09 -48.73
CA VAL A 5 9.05 -14.34 -48.98
C VAL A 5 9.42 -13.62 -47.68
N CYS A 6 10.49 -14.06 -47.03
CA CYS A 6 11.11 -13.35 -45.92
C CYS A 6 12.08 -12.31 -46.49
N THR A 7 11.79 -11.03 -46.33
CA THR A 7 12.75 -9.94 -46.57
C THR A 7 13.53 -9.64 -45.30
N GLU A 8 14.84 -9.89 -45.34
CA GLU A 8 15.79 -9.53 -44.29
C GLU A 8 16.09 -8.02 -44.35
N GLY A 9 15.41 -7.24 -43.51
CA GLY A 9 15.72 -5.83 -43.29
C GLY A 9 16.72 -5.67 -42.15
N GLY A 10 18.01 -5.56 -42.49
CA GLY A 10 19.08 -5.21 -41.54
C GLY A 10 18.95 -3.76 -41.08
N ILE A 11 18.69 -3.54 -39.78
CA ILE A 11 18.69 -2.22 -39.16
C ILE A 11 20.12 -1.92 -38.71
N SER A 12 20.83 -1.11 -39.49
CA SER A 12 22.11 -0.54 -39.10
C SER A 12 21.91 0.45 -37.94
N GLY A 13 22.68 0.26 -36.88
CA GLY A 13 22.65 1.12 -35.69
C GLY A 13 23.30 2.47 -35.94
N GLU A 14 22.51 3.46 -36.35
CA GLU A 14 22.92 4.86 -36.26
C GLU A 14 22.86 5.33 -34.80
N LYS A 15 24.01 5.76 -34.29
CA LYS A 15 24.13 6.44 -32.99
C LYS A 15 23.45 7.80 -33.11
N ILE A 16 22.28 7.95 -32.50
CA ILE A 16 21.60 9.25 -32.34
C ILE A 16 22.52 10.15 -31.50
N PRO A 17 23.01 11.30 -32.01
CA PRO A 17 23.80 12.23 -31.23
C PRO A 17 22.93 12.89 -30.15
N PHE A 18 23.39 12.85 -28.90
CA PHE A 18 22.79 13.57 -27.78
C PHE A 18 22.82 15.08 -28.05
N PRO A 19 21.69 15.81 -28.02
CA PRO A 19 21.70 17.26 -28.14
C PRO A 19 22.05 17.88 -26.78
N GLY A 20 23.36 18.03 -26.53
CA GLY A 20 23.89 18.69 -25.32
C GLY A 20 23.73 20.22 -25.27
N ALA A 21 23.11 20.86 -26.28
CA ALA A 21 23.16 22.32 -26.43
C ALA A 21 21.80 23.06 -26.45
N LEU A 22 20.65 22.38 -26.32
CA LEU A 22 19.32 23.00 -26.50
C LEU A 22 18.55 23.33 -25.20
N LEU A 23 19.24 23.44 -24.05
CA LEU A 23 18.62 23.71 -22.74
C LEU A 23 18.93 25.11 -22.15
N LYS A 24 19.48 26.05 -22.95
CA LYS A 24 19.73 27.43 -22.51
C LYS A 24 18.64 28.45 -22.90
N GLN A 25 17.57 28.05 -23.58
CA GLN A 25 16.50 28.96 -24.06
C GLN A 25 15.08 28.55 -23.63
N ALA A 26 14.92 27.85 -22.51
CA ALA A 26 13.60 27.78 -21.86
C ALA A 26 13.31 29.13 -21.21
N GLY A 27 12.62 29.98 -21.97
CA GLY A 27 12.25 31.34 -21.61
C GLY A 27 11.44 31.42 -20.30
N ARG A 28 11.59 32.58 -19.65
CA ARG A 28 10.66 33.10 -18.65
C ARG A 28 9.23 33.00 -19.21
N ILE A 29 8.45 32.04 -18.73
CA ILE A 29 6.99 32.04 -18.95
C ILE A 29 6.43 33.09 -17.99
N SER A 30 6.25 34.32 -18.47
CA SER A 30 5.42 35.33 -17.79
C SER A 30 3.97 35.07 -18.20
N VAL A 31 3.18 34.48 -17.31
CA VAL A 31 1.74 34.36 -17.49
C VAL A 31 1.14 35.76 -17.30
N ALA A 32 0.70 36.39 -18.39
CA ALA A 32 -0.05 37.63 -18.34
C ALA A 32 -1.49 37.32 -17.89
N ASN A 33 -1.78 37.56 -16.61
CA ASN A 33 -3.14 37.56 -16.09
C ASN A 33 -3.76 38.94 -16.30
N THR A 34 -4.84 38.97 -17.09
CA THR A 34 -5.74 40.12 -17.28
C THR A 34 -6.45 40.46 -15.96
N ARG A 35 -6.56 41.76 -15.71
CA ARG A 35 -6.67 42.40 -14.39
C ARG A 35 -8.09 42.93 -14.20
N LEU A 36 -8.89 42.29 -13.34
CA LEU A 36 -9.98 42.96 -12.61
C LEU A 36 -9.35 43.57 -11.35
N LYS A 37 -9.43 44.90 -11.22
CA LYS A 37 -8.85 45.66 -10.11
C LYS A 37 -9.74 45.53 -8.87
N ALA A 38 -9.26 44.84 -7.84
CA ALA A 38 -9.71 45.02 -6.48
C ALA A 38 -8.48 45.42 -5.65
N GLU A 39 -8.58 46.56 -4.97
CA GLU A 39 -7.49 47.19 -4.23
C GLU A 39 -7.32 46.54 -2.86
N GLY A 40 -6.24 45.79 -2.74
CA GLY A 40 -5.78 45.14 -1.53
C GLY A 40 -4.60 44.30 -1.93
N THR A 41 -3.41 44.89 -2.00
CA THR A 41 -2.21 44.28 -2.59
C THR A 41 -1.93 42.94 -1.89
N PRO A 42 -2.22 41.79 -2.52
CA PRO A 42 -1.89 40.52 -1.90
C PRO A 42 -0.37 40.47 -1.89
N LEU A 43 0.23 40.24 -0.72
CA LEU A 43 1.64 39.87 -0.62
C LEU A 43 1.85 38.77 -1.66
N LYS A 44 2.61 39.07 -2.72
CA LYS A 44 2.99 38.10 -3.74
C LYS A 44 3.77 37.02 -3.00
N ALA A 45 3.07 35.97 -2.58
CA ALA A 45 3.68 34.85 -1.91
C ALA A 45 4.79 34.37 -2.85
N LEU A 46 6.03 34.47 -2.38
CA LEU A 46 7.18 33.98 -3.12
C LEU A 46 6.95 32.47 -3.29
N THR A 47 6.49 32.08 -4.48
CA THR A 47 6.31 30.67 -4.84
C THR A 47 7.62 29.96 -4.59
N ARG A 48 7.57 28.91 -3.76
CA ARG A 48 8.78 28.13 -3.44
C ARG A 48 9.37 27.61 -4.75
N LYS A 49 10.66 27.87 -5.00
CA LYS A 49 11.33 27.39 -6.22
C LYS A 49 11.95 26.02 -5.97
N MET A 50 11.74 25.10 -6.90
CA MET A 50 12.46 23.83 -6.96
C MET A 50 13.84 24.08 -7.58
N GLY A 51 14.90 23.47 -7.04
CA GLY A 51 16.24 23.60 -7.62
C GLY A 51 16.33 22.96 -9.02
N ASP A 52 17.12 23.56 -9.91
CA ASP A 52 17.21 23.14 -11.32
C ASP A 52 17.71 21.70 -11.53
N GLU A 53 18.61 21.23 -10.66
CA GLU A 53 19.11 19.85 -10.70
C GLU A 53 18.02 18.83 -10.33
N LEU A 54 17.26 19.14 -9.28
CA LEU A 54 16.12 18.33 -8.84
C LEU A 54 15.05 18.27 -9.92
N PHE A 55 14.70 19.44 -10.49
CA PHE A 55 13.74 19.52 -11.58
C PHE A 55 14.16 18.64 -12.78
N ARG A 56 15.42 18.76 -13.24
CA ARG A 56 15.94 17.94 -14.36
C ARG A 56 15.87 16.44 -14.08
N ARG A 57 16.16 16.01 -12.85
CA ARG A 57 16.04 14.59 -12.46
C ARG A 57 14.60 14.10 -12.48
N HIS A 58 13.65 14.87 -11.93
CA HIS A 58 12.23 14.51 -12.00
C HIS A 58 11.73 14.47 -13.44
N VAL A 59 12.18 15.39 -14.31
CA VAL A 59 11.87 15.34 -15.74
C VAL A 59 12.36 14.03 -16.36
N LYS A 60 13.62 13.64 -16.11
CA LYS A 60 14.17 12.38 -16.62
C LYS A 60 13.38 11.15 -16.16
N GLU A 61 13.05 11.06 -14.87
CA GLU A 61 12.28 9.93 -14.33
C GLU A 61 10.82 9.94 -14.83
N ALA A 62 10.18 11.10 -14.93
CA ALA A 62 8.83 11.24 -15.49
C ALA A 62 8.78 10.87 -16.98
N SER A 63 9.81 11.20 -17.77
CA SER A 63 9.90 10.81 -19.18
C SER A 63 9.88 9.29 -19.38
N ILE A 64 10.48 8.51 -18.47
CA ILE A 64 10.43 7.04 -18.51
C ILE A 64 9.00 6.54 -18.28
N ILE A 65 8.27 7.14 -17.34
CA ILE A 65 6.87 6.78 -17.03
C ILE A 65 5.97 7.09 -18.22
N LEU A 66 6.10 8.30 -18.78
CA LEU A 66 5.27 8.78 -19.88
C LEU A 66 5.57 8.04 -21.20
N GLY A 67 6.84 7.69 -21.43
CA GLY A 67 7.26 6.89 -22.59
C GLY A 67 6.80 5.43 -22.55
N ALA A 68 6.32 4.94 -21.40
CA ALA A 68 5.78 3.59 -21.26
C ALA A 68 4.29 3.47 -21.67
N GLY A 69 3.64 4.57 -22.04
CA GLY A 69 2.27 4.56 -22.55
C GLY A 69 2.14 3.71 -23.81
N THR A 70 1.17 2.82 -23.84
CA THR A 70 0.92 1.87 -24.93
C THR A 70 0.10 2.47 -26.07
N PHE A 71 -0.89 3.31 -25.75
CA PHE A 71 -1.81 3.87 -26.74
C PHE A 71 -1.41 5.27 -27.17
N SER A 72 -0.82 6.04 -26.27
CA SER A 72 -0.39 7.40 -26.54
C SER A 72 0.68 7.84 -25.55
N LYS A 73 1.57 8.75 -25.97
CA LYS A 73 2.52 9.43 -25.08
C LYS A 73 1.84 10.21 -23.95
N PHE A 74 0.55 10.53 -24.11
CA PHE A 74 -0.27 11.24 -23.11
C PHE A 74 -1.05 10.30 -22.17
N GLU A 75 -1.03 8.99 -22.41
CA GLU A 75 -1.82 8.00 -21.64
C GLU A 75 -1.61 8.12 -20.12
N HIS A 76 -0.40 8.49 -19.70
CA HIS A 76 -0.03 8.60 -18.29
C HIS A 76 0.16 10.03 -17.79
N GLU A 77 -0.23 11.06 -18.57
CA GLU A 77 -0.04 12.47 -18.20
C GLU A 77 -0.72 12.82 -16.87
N GLY A 78 -2.03 12.54 -16.77
CA GLY A 78 -2.81 12.85 -15.57
C GLY A 78 -2.31 12.09 -14.33
N ALA A 79 -2.00 10.80 -14.50
CA ALA A 79 -1.46 9.96 -13.44
C ALA A 79 -0.08 10.44 -12.96
N CYS A 80 0.81 10.81 -13.89
CA CYS A 80 2.15 11.31 -13.58
C CYS A 80 2.07 12.64 -12.80
N ARG A 81 1.29 13.61 -13.29
CA ARG A 81 1.08 14.90 -12.62
C ARG A 81 0.47 14.73 -11.23
N SER A 82 -0.57 13.90 -11.11
CA SER A 82 -1.24 13.61 -9.83
C SER A 82 -0.28 13.00 -8.80
N GLY A 83 0.56 12.04 -9.23
CA GLY A 83 1.57 11.40 -8.39
C GLY A 83 2.66 12.36 -7.91
N LEU A 84 3.24 13.15 -8.83
CA LEU A 84 4.24 14.18 -8.52
C LEU A 84 3.70 15.20 -7.53
N ARG A 85 2.50 15.75 -7.79
CA ARG A 85 1.84 16.71 -6.89
C ARG A 85 1.62 16.12 -5.50
N SER A 86 1.08 14.90 -5.42
CA SER A 86 0.80 14.24 -4.14
C SER A 86 2.05 14.02 -3.29
N ALA A 87 3.19 13.75 -3.94
CA ALA A 87 4.46 13.60 -3.28
C ALA A 87 5.01 14.94 -2.79
N LEU A 88 5.02 15.98 -3.62
CA LEU A 88 5.43 17.33 -3.21
C LEU A 88 4.59 17.85 -2.04
N CYS A 89 3.27 17.66 -2.05
CA CYS A 89 2.43 17.99 -0.89
C CYS A 89 2.82 17.21 0.38
N SER A 90 3.22 15.94 0.23
CA SER A 90 3.70 15.14 1.37
C SER A 90 5.02 15.66 1.94
N ASP A 91 5.83 16.31 1.11
CA ASP A 91 7.11 16.92 1.49
C ASP A 91 6.94 18.37 2.00
N GLY A 92 5.69 18.78 2.27
CA GLY A 92 5.35 20.07 2.87
C GLY A 92 5.19 21.22 1.89
N TRP A 93 5.08 20.95 0.58
CA TRP A 93 4.74 21.98 -0.39
C TRP A 93 3.27 22.39 -0.28
N GLY A 94 2.99 23.68 -0.48
CA GLY A 94 1.62 24.15 -0.66
C GLY A 94 0.99 23.54 -1.91
N TRP A 95 -0.32 23.30 -1.88
CA TRP A 95 -1.02 22.61 -2.96
C TRP A 95 -0.84 23.29 -4.33
N SER A 96 -0.97 24.61 -4.38
CA SER A 96 -0.85 25.38 -5.63
C SER A 96 0.56 25.31 -6.21
N ASP A 97 1.59 25.49 -5.37
CA ASP A 97 3.00 25.38 -5.79
C ASP A 97 3.32 23.96 -6.28
N ALA A 98 2.87 22.94 -5.54
CA ALA A 98 3.05 21.54 -5.91
C ALA A 98 2.41 21.20 -7.26
N ASP A 99 1.21 21.74 -7.55
CA ASP A 99 0.53 21.52 -8.82
C ASP A 99 1.21 22.22 -9.99
N ILE A 100 1.66 23.46 -9.82
CA ILE A 100 2.42 24.22 -10.83
C ILE A 100 3.72 23.50 -11.18
N ILE A 101 4.49 23.08 -10.16
CA ILE A 101 5.74 22.37 -10.37
C ILE A 101 5.50 20.99 -11.02
N ALA A 102 4.51 20.22 -10.55
CA ALA A 102 4.17 18.94 -11.14
C ALA A 102 3.74 19.07 -12.61
N ALA A 103 2.97 20.10 -12.96
CA ALA A 103 2.59 20.41 -14.33
C ALA A 103 3.84 20.74 -15.19
N GLY A 104 4.73 21.58 -14.67
CA GLY A 104 5.99 21.94 -15.34
C GLY A 104 6.90 20.74 -15.61
N ILE A 105 7.07 19.84 -14.62
CA ILE A 105 7.83 18.60 -14.77
C ILE A 105 7.21 17.72 -15.85
N THR A 106 5.90 17.52 -15.81
CA THR A 106 5.17 16.65 -16.75
C THR A 106 5.28 17.19 -18.19
N ALA A 107 5.11 18.51 -18.38
CA ALA A 107 5.23 19.15 -19.69
C ALA A 107 6.66 19.05 -20.25
N ALA A 108 7.68 19.30 -19.43
CA ALA A 108 9.08 19.14 -19.83
C ALA A 108 9.41 17.68 -20.16
N ALA A 109 8.86 16.72 -19.42
CA ALA A 109 9.07 15.31 -19.66
C ALA A 109 8.41 14.81 -20.96
N LEU A 110 7.19 15.28 -21.27
CA LEU A 110 6.51 15.05 -22.55
C LEU A 110 7.32 15.63 -23.73
N LYS A 111 7.83 16.85 -23.58
CA LYS A 111 8.72 17.47 -24.59
C LYS A 111 9.98 16.64 -24.80
N ALA A 112 10.59 16.13 -23.74
CA ALA A 112 11.81 15.31 -23.82
C ALA A 112 11.62 13.98 -24.55
N ILE A 113 10.43 13.37 -24.51
CA ILE A 113 10.10 12.16 -25.28
C ILE A 113 9.56 12.46 -26.69
N GLY A 114 9.64 13.73 -27.13
CA GLY A 114 9.13 14.17 -28.43
C GLY A 114 7.62 13.98 -28.58
N ALA A 115 6.84 14.20 -27.51
CA ALA A 115 5.39 14.22 -27.62
C ALA A 115 4.94 15.55 -28.23
N VAL A 116 4.15 15.47 -29.30
CA VAL A 116 3.47 16.62 -29.92
C VAL A 116 2.05 16.62 -29.41
N ARG A 117 1.62 17.73 -28.82
CA ARG A 117 0.26 17.85 -28.28
C ARG A 117 -0.69 17.97 -29.47
N PRO A 118 -1.75 17.15 -29.54
CA PRO A 118 -2.76 17.32 -30.57
C PRO A 118 -3.35 18.73 -30.46
N THR A 119 -3.77 19.26 -31.59
CA THR A 119 -4.58 20.48 -31.62
C THR A 119 -5.86 20.26 -30.81
N TRP A 120 -6.52 21.34 -30.41
CA TRP A 120 -7.80 21.23 -29.70
C TRP A 120 -8.81 20.38 -30.47
N GLN A 121 -8.88 20.56 -31.79
CA GLN A 121 -9.74 19.79 -32.69
C GLN A 121 -9.36 18.30 -32.70
N GLU A 122 -8.07 17.97 -32.86
CA GLU A 122 -7.57 16.59 -32.81
C GLU A 122 -7.80 15.89 -31.46
N GLY A 123 -7.87 16.66 -30.38
CA GLY A 123 -8.17 16.16 -29.05
C GLY A 123 -9.65 15.91 -28.77
N GLN A 124 -10.55 16.28 -29.69
CA GLN A 124 -11.98 16.06 -29.53
C GLN A 124 -12.36 14.59 -29.85
N PRO A 125 -13.31 13.99 -29.13
CA PRO A 125 -13.86 12.67 -29.48
C PRO A 125 -14.31 12.59 -30.94
N GLU A 126 -14.88 13.66 -31.47
CA GLU A 126 -15.40 13.80 -32.82
C GLU A 126 -14.30 13.61 -33.88
N TYR A 127 -13.07 14.07 -33.61
CA TYR A 127 -11.95 13.89 -34.54
C TYR A 127 -11.54 12.41 -34.68
N ALA A 128 -11.66 11.63 -33.59
CA ALA A 128 -11.43 10.19 -33.63
C ALA A 128 -12.60 9.41 -34.25
N LEU A 129 -13.78 10.04 -34.39
CA LEU A 129 -14.99 9.42 -34.94
C LEU A 129 -15.13 9.64 -36.45
N ASP A 130 -14.37 10.56 -37.05
CA ASP A 130 -14.44 10.83 -38.48
C ASP A 130 -13.96 9.60 -39.28
N GLY A 131 -14.91 8.89 -39.93
CA GLY A 131 -14.67 7.64 -40.65
C GLY A 131 -14.86 6.33 -39.86
N ILE A 132 -15.00 6.37 -38.53
CA ILE A 132 -15.36 5.19 -37.73
C ILE A 132 -16.88 5.15 -37.61
N LYS A 133 -17.53 4.18 -38.28
CA LYS A 133 -18.95 3.88 -38.03
C LYS A 133 -19.13 3.71 -36.52
N VAL A 134 -19.95 4.56 -35.91
CA VAL A 134 -20.33 4.44 -34.50
C VAL A 134 -20.80 3.01 -34.32
N VAL A 135 -20.00 2.18 -33.65
CA VAL A 135 -20.38 0.81 -33.38
C VAL A 135 -21.57 0.89 -32.45
N GLU A 136 -22.77 0.65 -32.99
CA GLU A 136 -23.98 0.61 -32.20
C GLU A 136 -23.80 -0.43 -31.11
N ARG A 137 -23.79 0.04 -29.86
CA ARG A 137 -23.66 -0.84 -28.70
C ARG A 137 -25.00 -1.51 -28.46
N VAL A 138 -25.19 -2.64 -29.12
CA VAL A 138 -26.38 -3.48 -28.96
C VAL A 138 -26.36 -4.32 -27.67
N PHE A 139 -25.25 -4.37 -26.92
CA PHE A 139 -25.11 -5.16 -25.69
C PHE A 139 -24.70 -4.31 -24.47
N CYS A 140 -25.28 -4.62 -23.31
CA CYS A 140 -25.03 -3.97 -22.02
C CYS A 140 -23.58 -4.17 -21.54
N LYS A 141 -22.85 -3.09 -21.19
CA LYS A 141 -21.49 -3.14 -20.61
C LYS A 141 -21.42 -3.91 -19.27
N GLY A 142 -22.54 -3.97 -18.54
CA GLY A 142 -22.61 -4.58 -17.22
C GLY A 142 -22.80 -6.11 -17.26
N CYS A 143 -23.75 -6.59 -18.07
CA CYS A 143 -24.16 -8.00 -18.07
C CYS A 143 -24.06 -8.69 -19.43
N GLY A 144 -23.78 -7.95 -20.52
CA GLY A 144 -23.71 -8.49 -21.88
C GLY A 144 -25.06 -8.77 -22.54
N VAL A 145 -26.19 -8.53 -21.88
CA VAL A 145 -27.53 -8.73 -22.45
C VAL A 145 -27.81 -7.69 -23.53
N LYS A 146 -28.53 -8.09 -24.60
CA LYS A 146 -28.94 -7.18 -25.67
C LYS A 146 -29.80 -6.06 -25.10
N ILE A 147 -29.46 -4.82 -25.41
CA ILE A 147 -30.22 -3.65 -24.95
C ILE A 147 -31.51 -3.60 -25.79
N PRO A 148 -32.69 -3.50 -25.16
CA PRO A 148 -33.94 -3.45 -25.91
C PRO A 148 -33.94 -2.22 -26.83
N GLU A 149 -34.35 -2.44 -28.06
CA GLU A 149 -34.34 -1.46 -29.16
C GLU A 149 -35.34 -0.32 -28.96
N GLN A 150 -36.23 -0.45 -27.96
CA GLN A 150 -37.56 0.15 -28.04
C GLN A 150 -37.72 1.58 -27.55
N ASP A 151 -36.74 2.30 -26.97
CA ASP A 151 -37.13 3.58 -26.33
C ASP A 151 -36.03 4.61 -26.01
N SER A 152 -35.04 4.86 -26.87
CA SER A 152 -34.25 6.08 -26.67
C SER A 152 -33.54 6.57 -27.91
N GLU A 153 -33.82 7.82 -28.27
CA GLU A 153 -33.03 8.73 -29.11
C GLU A 153 -31.54 8.85 -28.67
N ARG A 154 -31.14 8.20 -27.57
CA ARG A 154 -29.79 8.17 -27.03
C ARG A 154 -29.33 6.72 -26.81
N PRO A 155 -28.14 6.34 -27.30
CA PRO A 155 -27.55 5.04 -27.01
C PRO A 155 -27.38 4.86 -25.50
N ARG A 156 -27.99 3.82 -24.92
CA ARG A 156 -27.75 3.44 -23.51
C ARG A 156 -26.58 2.47 -23.46
N ASP A 157 -25.69 2.64 -22.49
CA ASP A 157 -24.57 1.71 -22.26
C ASP A 157 -24.97 0.46 -21.45
N TYR A 158 -26.14 0.48 -20.82
CA TYR A 158 -26.58 -0.51 -19.85
C TYR A 158 -28.08 -0.81 -20.03
N CYS A 159 -28.48 -2.07 -19.84
CA CYS A 159 -29.87 -2.49 -19.97
C CYS A 159 -30.78 -1.97 -18.84
N GLU A 160 -30.24 -1.72 -17.65
CA GLU A 160 -31.00 -1.24 -16.49
C GLU A 160 -30.10 -0.45 -15.51
N PRO A 161 -30.67 0.43 -14.65
CA PRO A 161 -29.91 1.18 -13.65
C PRO A 161 -29.07 0.31 -12.71
N ARG A 162 -29.58 -0.89 -12.37
CA ARG A 162 -28.85 -1.86 -11.54
C ARG A 162 -27.55 -2.33 -12.19
N CYS A 163 -27.53 -2.52 -13.51
CA CYS A 163 -26.33 -2.89 -14.25
C CYS A 163 -25.28 -1.76 -14.26
N VAL A 164 -25.70 -0.49 -14.33
CA VAL A 164 -24.82 0.67 -14.17
C VAL A 164 -24.17 0.64 -12.78
N GLN A 165 -24.99 0.47 -11.74
CA GLN A 165 -24.52 0.49 -10.36
C GLN A 165 -23.59 -0.69 -10.05
N ALA A 166 -23.92 -1.88 -10.53
CA ALA A 166 -23.07 -3.06 -10.40
C ALA A 166 -21.75 -2.91 -11.17
N HIS A 167 -21.79 -2.37 -12.39
CA HIS A 167 -20.60 -2.11 -13.18
C HIS A 167 -19.71 -1.06 -12.50
N HIS A 168 -20.26 0.09 -12.08
CA HIS A 168 -19.51 1.12 -11.35
C HIS A 168 -18.99 0.60 -10.00
N GLY A 169 -19.75 -0.25 -9.30
CA GLY A 169 -19.28 -0.91 -8.06
C GLY A 169 -18.09 -1.83 -8.31
N ARG A 170 -18.11 -2.62 -9.39
CA ARG A 170 -16.97 -3.44 -9.83
C ARG A 170 -15.79 -2.58 -10.26
N MET A 171 -16.03 -1.55 -11.07
CA MET A 171 -14.98 -0.62 -11.49
C MET A 171 -14.40 0.14 -10.28
N ALA A 172 -15.20 0.53 -9.30
CA ALA A 172 -14.74 1.14 -8.07
C ALA A 172 -14.02 0.13 -7.14
N ALA A 173 -14.37 -1.15 -7.17
CA ALA A 173 -13.61 -2.18 -6.47
C ALA A 173 -12.25 -2.45 -7.14
N ILE A 174 -12.20 -2.40 -8.48
CA ILE A 174 -10.98 -2.58 -9.27
C ILE A 174 -10.09 -1.34 -9.20
N PHE A 175 -10.66 -0.14 -9.36
CA PHE A 175 -9.96 1.13 -9.55
C PHE A 175 -10.13 2.12 -8.38
N GLY A 176 -11.21 2.04 -7.62
CA GLY A 176 -11.68 3.09 -6.70
C GLY A 176 -10.95 3.24 -5.36
N ARG A 177 -9.80 2.61 -5.15
CA ARG A 177 -8.87 2.92 -4.05
C ARG A 177 -7.40 2.73 -4.39
N GLN A 178 -7.10 2.26 -5.59
CA GLN A 178 -5.73 1.98 -5.98
C GLN A 178 -5.24 3.21 -6.74
N ARG A 179 -4.33 3.98 -6.13
CA ARG A 179 -3.46 4.85 -6.91
C ARG A 179 -2.98 4.03 -8.10
N THR A 180 -3.15 4.55 -9.32
CA THR A 180 -2.71 3.79 -10.49
C THR A 180 -1.24 3.42 -10.31
N ARG A 181 -0.79 2.31 -10.89
CA ARG A 181 0.62 1.92 -10.80
C ARG A 181 1.54 3.07 -11.20
N MET A 182 1.14 3.86 -12.21
CA MET A 182 1.88 5.05 -12.64
C MET A 182 1.81 6.21 -11.63
N GLU A 183 0.66 6.48 -11.00
CA GLU A 183 0.57 7.45 -9.89
C GLU A 183 1.48 7.06 -8.72
N LEU A 184 1.55 5.77 -8.38
CA LEU A 184 2.46 5.27 -7.34
C LEU A 184 3.92 5.49 -7.73
N ILE A 185 4.31 5.09 -8.95
CA ILE A 185 5.68 5.26 -9.43
C ILE A 185 6.06 6.75 -9.47
N ALA A 186 5.19 7.62 -9.98
CA ALA A 186 5.41 9.06 -10.03
C ALA A 186 5.52 9.69 -8.63
N ALA A 187 4.69 9.23 -7.67
CA ALA A 187 4.82 9.66 -6.29
C ALA A 187 6.13 9.17 -5.64
N TRP A 188 6.62 7.99 -6.01
CA TRP A 188 7.90 7.47 -5.53
C TRP A 188 9.10 8.23 -6.10
N VAL A 189 9.04 8.61 -7.38
CA VAL A 189 10.03 9.48 -8.06
C VAL A 189 10.27 10.77 -7.28
N ALA A 190 9.18 11.44 -6.89
CA ALA A 190 9.26 12.67 -6.10
C ALA A 190 9.78 12.43 -4.67
N LYS A 191 9.38 11.33 -4.00
CA LYS A 191 9.80 11.04 -2.61
C LYS A 191 11.22 10.50 -2.45
N ARG A 192 11.88 10.10 -3.55
CA ARG A 192 13.19 9.42 -3.52
C ARG A 192 14.30 10.27 -2.89
N GLU A 193 14.11 11.58 -2.82
CA GLU A 193 15.03 12.55 -2.23
C GLU A 193 15.15 12.48 -0.72
N ASN A 194 14.01 12.34 -0.04
CA ASN A 194 13.96 12.20 1.42
C ASN A 194 14.45 10.83 1.87
N PHE A 195 14.73 9.94 0.91
CA PHE A 195 15.36 8.66 1.13
C PHE A 195 16.85 8.76 0.82
N SER A 196 17.60 9.58 1.58
CA SER A 196 19.03 9.37 1.71
C SER A 196 19.22 7.92 2.16
N PRO A 197 19.82 7.03 1.33
CA PRO A 197 20.01 5.66 1.75
C PRO A 197 20.86 5.73 3.01
N SER A 198 20.30 5.36 4.16
CA SER A 198 21.10 5.24 5.36
C SER A 198 22.22 4.26 5.05
N GLU A 199 23.46 4.70 5.20
CA GLU A 199 24.60 3.83 5.00
C GLU A 199 24.65 2.85 6.17
N SER A 200 24.74 1.55 5.85
CA SER A 200 25.00 0.52 6.85
C SER A 200 26.33 -0.13 6.53
N THR A 201 27.11 -0.45 7.55
CA THR A 201 28.27 -1.32 7.41
C THR A 201 27.81 -2.77 7.32
N CYS A 202 28.40 -3.54 6.40
CA CYS A 202 28.15 -4.96 6.31
C CYS A 202 28.82 -5.68 7.49
N GLU A 203 28.04 -6.36 8.33
CA GLU A 203 28.57 -7.09 9.50
C GLU A 203 29.60 -8.18 9.12
N ARG A 204 29.59 -8.65 7.85
CA ARG A 204 30.50 -9.72 7.40
C ARG A 204 31.80 -9.21 6.75
N CYS A 205 31.74 -8.15 5.95
CA CYS A 205 32.90 -7.68 5.19
C CYS A 205 33.30 -6.23 5.50
N GLY A 206 32.61 -5.55 6.42
CA GLY A 206 32.87 -4.16 6.83
C GLY A 206 32.47 -3.10 5.79
N LYS A 207 32.31 -3.45 4.52
CA LYS A 207 31.99 -2.48 3.45
C LYS A 207 30.68 -1.75 3.73
N MET A 208 30.70 -0.42 3.56
CA MET A 208 29.50 0.42 3.61
C MET A 208 28.63 0.16 2.40
N PHE A 209 27.31 0.09 2.59
CA PHE A 209 26.36 -0.09 1.49
C PHE A 209 25.06 0.67 1.75
N PRO A 210 24.38 1.13 0.68
CA PRO A 210 23.15 1.90 0.80
C PRO A 210 21.96 1.00 1.19
N VAL A 211 21.25 1.34 2.27
CA VAL A 211 20.01 0.66 2.66
C VAL A 211 18.81 1.38 2.03
N LYS A 212 18.16 0.76 1.03
CA LYS A 212 17.07 1.36 0.24
C LYS A 212 15.68 1.37 0.91
N ASN A 213 15.53 0.91 2.16
CA ASN A 213 14.23 0.90 2.85
C ASN A 213 14.38 0.81 4.38
N SER A 214 13.65 1.65 5.11
CA SER A 214 13.70 1.77 6.58
C SER A 214 13.08 0.60 7.32
N TYR A 215 12.42 -0.33 6.61
CA TYR A 215 11.58 -1.33 7.27
C TYR A 215 12.35 -2.53 7.84
N ARG A 216 13.63 -2.72 7.49
CA ARG A 216 14.54 -3.64 8.20
C ARG A 216 15.98 -3.19 7.99
N GLU A 217 16.71 -2.98 9.09
CA GLU A 217 18.16 -2.88 9.14
C GLU A 217 18.77 -4.07 8.39
N ARG A 218 19.12 -3.86 7.11
CA ARG A 218 19.87 -4.87 6.36
C ARG A 218 21.28 -4.84 6.94
N LYS A 219 21.71 -5.98 7.50
CA LYS A 219 23.03 -6.17 8.10
C LYS A 219 24.12 -6.56 7.08
N TYR A 220 23.75 -6.94 5.86
CA TYR A 220 24.66 -7.49 4.86
C TYR A 220 24.50 -6.82 3.49
N CYS A 221 25.63 -6.54 2.84
CA CYS A 221 25.68 -5.82 1.55
C CYS A 221 25.18 -6.66 0.36
N SER A 222 25.28 -7.99 0.43
CA SER A 222 24.83 -8.90 -0.63
C SER A 222 23.75 -9.87 -0.16
N SER A 223 22.92 -10.33 -1.11
CA SER A 223 21.95 -11.39 -0.87
C SER A 223 22.64 -12.70 -0.48
N GLU A 224 23.85 -12.94 -0.98
CA GLU A 224 24.68 -14.10 -0.66
C GLU A 224 25.11 -14.10 0.80
N TYR A 225 25.61 -12.99 1.32
CA TYR A 225 25.98 -12.86 2.74
C TYR A 225 24.76 -12.94 3.64
N ARG A 226 23.66 -12.28 3.27
CA ARG A 226 22.40 -12.43 3.99
C ARG A 226 21.93 -13.87 4.01
N SER A 227 22.03 -14.58 2.88
CA SER A 227 21.63 -15.98 2.77
C SER A 227 22.58 -16.88 3.53
N ALA A 228 23.88 -16.59 3.57
CA ALA A 228 24.86 -17.36 4.32
C ALA A 228 24.66 -17.23 5.84
N VAL A 229 24.30 -16.04 6.34
CA VAL A 229 24.01 -15.86 7.77
C VAL A 229 22.60 -16.33 8.15
N MET A 230 21.61 -16.13 7.27
CA MET A 230 20.25 -16.67 7.47
C MET A 230 20.18 -18.19 7.26
N LYS A 231 21.12 -18.76 6.49
CA LYS A 231 21.55 -20.15 6.60
C LYS A 231 22.38 -20.27 7.89
N ASN A 232 21.77 -19.94 9.03
CA ASN A 232 22.01 -20.78 10.19
C ASN A 232 21.82 -22.19 9.64
N PRO A 233 22.86 -23.06 9.62
CA PRO A 233 22.71 -24.40 9.13
C PRO A 233 21.53 -24.95 9.88
N ARG A 234 20.40 -25.13 9.16
CA ARG A 234 19.21 -25.68 9.79
C ARG A 234 19.71 -26.96 10.40
N LYS A 235 19.65 -27.08 11.74
CA LYS A 235 20.13 -28.27 12.46
C LYS A 235 19.78 -29.48 11.59
N PRO A 236 20.78 -30.27 11.13
CA PRO A 236 20.55 -31.30 10.14
C PRO A 236 19.34 -32.11 10.59
N ILE A 237 18.31 -32.12 9.73
CA ILE A 237 17.08 -32.83 10.07
C ILE A 237 17.43 -34.30 9.95
N ALA A 238 17.35 -35.03 11.06
CA ALA A 238 17.59 -36.47 11.07
C ALA A 238 16.70 -37.16 10.01
N PRO A 239 17.17 -38.24 9.38
CA PRO A 239 16.32 -39.06 8.52
C PRO A 239 15.05 -39.47 9.27
N ILE A 240 13.89 -39.32 8.64
CA ILE A 240 12.61 -39.74 9.21
C ILE A 240 12.03 -40.89 8.36
N PRO A 241 11.41 -41.90 8.98
CA PRO A 241 10.70 -42.94 8.23
C PRO A 241 9.45 -42.35 7.59
N CYS A 242 9.23 -42.64 6.31
CA CYS A 242 7.99 -42.27 5.62
C CYS A 242 6.80 -43.02 6.21
N PRO A 243 5.73 -42.37 6.71
CA PRO A 243 4.58 -43.06 7.30
C PRO A 243 3.84 -44.01 6.33
N GLN A 244 4.06 -43.87 5.02
CA GLN A 244 3.38 -44.66 4.00
C GLN A 244 4.17 -45.91 3.56
N CYS A 245 5.48 -45.78 3.31
CA CYS A 245 6.31 -46.88 2.80
C CYS A 245 7.42 -47.31 3.77
N GLN A 246 7.52 -46.67 4.95
CA GLN A 246 8.55 -46.88 5.98
C GLN A 246 10.00 -46.63 5.56
N VAL A 247 10.26 -46.23 4.30
CA VAL A 247 11.60 -45.84 3.83
C VAL A 247 12.05 -44.56 4.52
N SER A 248 13.24 -44.59 5.13
CA SER A 248 13.90 -43.43 5.73
C SER A 248 14.34 -42.43 4.65
N PHE A 249 14.01 -41.15 4.82
CA PHE A 249 14.39 -40.09 3.88
C PHE A 249 14.77 -38.80 4.61
N LEU A 250 15.49 -37.91 3.93
CA LEU A 250 15.97 -36.64 4.49
C LEU A 250 15.05 -35.48 4.06
N PRO A 251 14.17 -34.96 4.94
CA PRO A 251 13.17 -33.96 4.55
C PRO A 251 13.81 -32.57 4.39
N LYS A 252 13.38 -31.81 3.36
CA LYS A 252 13.84 -30.42 3.14
C LYS A 252 13.40 -29.44 4.25
N THR A 253 12.30 -29.76 4.92
CA THR A 253 11.74 -28.98 6.03
C THR A 253 11.06 -29.91 7.04
N LYS A 254 10.93 -29.49 8.30
CA LYS A 254 10.24 -30.26 9.36
C LYS A 254 8.76 -30.56 9.06
N ALA A 255 8.16 -29.87 8.08
CA ALA A 255 6.77 -30.06 7.69
C ALA A 255 6.58 -31.22 6.68
N VAL A 256 7.64 -31.66 5.99
CA VAL A 256 7.56 -32.74 5.01
C VAL A 256 7.57 -34.07 5.75
N LYS A 257 6.50 -34.86 5.60
CA LYS A 257 6.32 -36.16 6.27
C LYS A 257 6.53 -37.36 5.36
N PHE A 258 6.44 -37.18 4.04
CA PHE A 258 6.47 -38.28 3.07
C PHE A 258 7.68 -38.15 2.15
N CYS A 259 8.27 -39.28 1.76
CA CYS A 259 9.46 -39.31 0.91
C CYS A 259 9.19 -38.87 -0.54
N SER A 260 7.96 -39.05 -1.04
CA SER A 260 7.57 -38.76 -2.42
C SER A 260 6.14 -38.23 -2.55
N ARG A 261 5.82 -37.62 -3.71
CA ARG A 261 4.44 -37.22 -4.06
C ARG A 261 3.49 -38.41 -4.15
N THR A 262 3.98 -39.59 -4.54
CA THR A 262 3.18 -40.82 -4.59
C THR A 262 2.77 -41.26 -3.19
N CYS A 263 3.68 -41.23 -2.21
CA CYS A 263 3.36 -41.51 -0.82
C CYS A 263 2.36 -40.51 -0.23
N VAL A 264 2.46 -39.23 -0.62
CA VAL A 264 1.45 -38.22 -0.25
C VAL A 264 0.07 -38.59 -0.80
N ALA A 265 -0.02 -38.90 -2.10
CA ALA A 265 -1.28 -39.29 -2.74
C ALA A 265 -1.90 -40.54 -2.09
N GLN A 266 -1.08 -41.57 -1.85
CA GLN A 266 -1.53 -42.79 -1.18
C GLN A 266 -2.01 -42.53 0.25
N SER A 267 -1.38 -41.59 0.97
CA SER A 267 -1.85 -41.21 2.31
C SER A 267 -3.24 -40.56 2.31
N TYR A 268 -3.60 -39.84 1.24
CA TYR A 268 -4.96 -39.31 1.06
C TYR A 268 -5.98 -40.41 0.74
N VAL A 269 -5.62 -41.38 -0.10
CA VAL A 269 -6.47 -42.55 -0.37
C VAL A 269 -6.69 -43.36 0.90
N ALA A 270 -5.65 -43.59 1.70
CA ALA A 270 -5.77 -44.27 2.98
C ALA A 270 -6.65 -43.49 3.97
N ALA A 271 -6.59 -42.16 3.98
CA ALA A 271 -7.49 -41.32 4.77
C ALA A 271 -8.96 -41.44 4.31
N ALA A 272 -9.20 -41.50 3.00
CA ALA A 272 -10.51 -41.73 2.38
C ALA A 272 -11.05 -43.16 2.57
N ARG A 273 -10.31 -44.07 3.19
CA ARG A 273 -10.78 -45.41 3.59
C ARG A 273 -11.11 -45.53 5.07
N ARG A 274 -10.95 -44.46 5.84
CA ARG A 274 -11.27 -44.49 7.27
C ARG A 274 -12.76 -44.67 7.48
N ALA A 275 -13.13 -45.47 8.47
CA ALA A 275 -14.51 -45.67 8.84
C ALA A 275 -15.18 -44.31 9.13
N PRO A 276 -16.42 -44.10 8.64
CA PRO A 276 -17.17 -42.90 8.98
C PRO A 276 -17.35 -42.82 10.50
N LYS A 277 -17.24 -41.61 11.05
CA LYS A 277 -17.48 -41.30 12.46
C LYS A 277 -18.64 -40.35 12.59
N GLU A 278 -19.33 -40.38 13.72
CA GLU A 278 -20.33 -39.38 14.05
C GLU A 278 -19.67 -38.11 14.59
N CYS A 279 -20.13 -36.96 14.12
CA CYS A 279 -19.64 -35.69 14.62
C CYS A 279 -20.13 -35.44 16.05
N ARG A 280 -19.20 -35.24 17.00
CA ARG A 280 -19.55 -34.95 18.40
C ARG A 280 -20.42 -33.69 18.62
N HIS A 281 -20.54 -32.81 17.62
CA HIS A 281 -21.35 -31.58 17.73
C HIS A 281 -22.75 -31.70 17.12
N CYS A 282 -22.86 -32.24 15.90
CA CYS A 282 -24.10 -32.25 15.12
C CYS A 282 -24.61 -33.67 14.80
N SER A 283 -23.93 -34.70 15.31
CA SER A 283 -24.22 -36.13 15.13
C SER A 283 -24.22 -36.65 13.69
N LYS A 284 -23.94 -35.81 12.68
CA LYS A 284 -23.80 -36.24 11.28
C LYS A 284 -22.60 -37.18 11.12
N THR A 285 -22.79 -38.27 10.39
CA THR A 285 -21.70 -39.15 9.97
C THR A 285 -20.80 -38.43 8.96
N PHE A 286 -19.48 -38.55 9.12
CA PHE A 286 -18.48 -37.95 8.24
C PHE A 286 -17.23 -38.81 8.18
N GLN A 287 -16.43 -38.62 7.14
CA GLN A 287 -15.18 -39.35 6.98
C GLN A 287 -13.97 -38.52 7.47
N PRO A 288 -13.26 -38.94 8.52
CA PRO A 288 -12.25 -38.11 9.17
C PRO A 288 -10.93 -38.03 8.37
N SER A 289 -10.42 -36.83 8.16
CA SER A 289 -9.15 -36.59 7.46
C SER A 289 -7.93 -36.87 8.34
N VAL A 290 -8.10 -36.95 9.66
CA VAL A 290 -7.07 -37.40 10.64
C VAL A 290 -7.66 -38.47 11.58
N LYS A 291 -6.85 -39.43 12.06
CA LYS A 291 -7.30 -40.56 12.92
C LYS A 291 -8.16 -40.09 14.11
N ASP A 292 -7.80 -38.97 14.73
CA ASP A 292 -8.43 -38.46 15.96
C ASP A 292 -9.42 -37.31 15.71
N GLU A 293 -9.80 -37.06 14.46
CA GLU A 293 -10.78 -36.02 14.14
C GLU A 293 -12.18 -36.43 14.63
N SER A 294 -12.79 -35.59 15.47
CA SER A 294 -14.10 -35.84 16.11
C SER A 294 -15.23 -34.96 15.55
N PHE A 295 -14.93 -34.10 14.57
CA PHE A 295 -15.86 -33.11 14.04
C PHE A 295 -15.88 -33.13 12.52
N CYS A 296 -17.07 -33.06 11.92
CA CYS A 296 -17.23 -33.12 10.46
C CYS A 296 -16.77 -31.86 9.72
N SER A 297 -16.61 -30.74 10.44
CA SER A 297 -16.21 -29.47 9.86
C SER A 297 -15.47 -28.61 10.88
N ARG A 298 -14.72 -27.63 10.36
CA ARG A 298 -14.07 -26.60 11.18
C ARG A 298 -15.08 -25.84 12.05
N ASP A 299 -16.29 -25.62 11.53
CA ASP A 299 -17.38 -24.94 12.26
C ASP A 299 -17.92 -25.79 13.40
N CYS A 300 -18.17 -27.08 13.18
CA CYS A 300 -18.59 -28.00 14.23
C CYS A 300 -17.53 -28.10 15.35
N ARG A 301 -16.24 -28.14 14.98
CA ARG A 301 -15.14 -28.07 15.94
C ARG A 301 -15.15 -26.77 16.74
N PHE A 302 -15.38 -25.62 16.08
CA PHE A 302 -15.45 -24.33 16.77
C PHE A 302 -16.66 -24.20 17.68
N ARG A 303 -17.82 -24.73 17.28
CA ARG A 303 -19.04 -24.69 18.09
C ARG A 303 -18.94 -25.60 19.30
N ALA A 304 -18.43 -26.83 19.13
CA ALA A 304 -18.21 -27.75 20.25
C ALA A 304 -17.12 -27.26 21.21
N ASN A 305 -16.05 -26.65 20.70
CA ASN A 305 -14.99 -26.07 21.55
C ASN A 305 -15.33 -24.66 22.03
N ARG A 306 -16.49 -24.10 21.66
CA ARG A 306 -16.95 -22.84 22.22
C ARG A 306 -17.24 -23.14 23.68
N LYS A 307 -16.33 -22.70 24.57
CA LYS A 307 -16.59 -22.74 26.01
C LYS A 307 -18.00 -22.20 26.25
N SER A 308 -18.72 -22.81 27.18
CA SER A 308 -20.05 -22.34 27.57
C SER A 308 -19.98 -20.83 27.75
N MET A 309 -20.83 -20.17 26.99
CA MET A 309 -21.00 -18.75 27.07
C MET A 309 -21.60 -18.44 28.45
N VAL A 310 -20.87 -17.68 29.26
CA VAL A 310 -21.34 -17.30 30.61
C VAL A 310 -21.81 -15.86 30.54
N ASP A 311 -23.08 -15.66 30.89
CA ASP A 311 -23.64 -14.33 31.06
C ASP A 311 -23.12 -13.72 32.36
N LYS A 312 -22.61 -12.49 32.27
CA LYS A 312 -22.10 -11.76 33.43
C LYS A 312 -22.18 -10.26 33.25
N PRO A 313 -22.24 -9.47 34.33
CA PRO A 313 -22.29 -8.02 34.24
C PRO A 313 -20.95 -7.45 33.74
N CYS A 314 -21.02 -6.44 32.89
CA CYS A 314 -19.85 -5.69 32.46
C CYS A 314 -19.32 -4.81 33.61
N LEU A 315 -18.02 -4.91 33.92
CA LEU A 315 -17.41 -4.09 34.98
C LEU A 315 -17.41 -2.57 34.71
N SER A 316 -17.73 -2.12 33.49
CA SER A 316 -17.75 -0.69 33.15
C SER A 316 -19.15 -0.09 33.16
N CYS A 317 -20.15 -0.79 32.60
CA CYS A 317 -21.51 -0.27 32.41
C CYS A 317 -22.59 -1.08 33.15
N GLY A 318 -22.24 -2.19 33.80
CA GLY A 318 -23.18 -3.05 34.51
C GLY A 318 -24.03 -3.98 33.61
N ALA A 319 -24.16 -3.68 32.31
CA ALA A 319 -24.97 -4.50 31.40
C ALA A 319 -24.53 -5.97 31.37
N ILE A 320 -25.51 -6.87 31.45
CA ILE A 320 -25.28 -8.32 31.32
C ILE A 320 -24.87 -8.61 29.87
N PHE A 321 -23.76 -9.32 29.68
CA PHE A 321 -23.28 -9.73 28.36
C PHE A 321 -22.76 -11.16 28.38
N THR A 322 -22.86 -11.80 27.23
CA THR A 322 -22.46 -13.19 27.03
C THR A 322 -20.97 -13.29 26.71
N ALA A 323 -20.16 -13.65 27.71
CA ALA A 323 -18.71 -13.66 27.59
C ALA A 323 -18.19 -14.96 26.92
N ARG A 324 -17.20 -14.83 26.02
CA ARG A 324 -16.56 -15.98 25.36
C ARG A 324 -15.68 -16.82 26.30
N SER A 325 -15.25 -16.23 27.41
CA SER A 325 -14.57 -16.92 28.49
C SER A 325 -14.70 -16.13 29.78
N GLU A 326 -14.43 -16.79 30.90
CA GLU A 326 -14.43 -16.19 32.23
C GLU A 326 -13.47 -14.99 32.35
N ALA A 327 -12.39 -14.97 31.55
CA ALA A 327 -11.41 -13.88 31.53
C ALA A 327 -11.93 -12.55 30.94
N TYR A 328 -13.00 -12.54 30.12
CA TYR A 328 -13.50 -11.31 29.48
C TYR A 328 -14.31 -10.46 30.46
N LYS A 329 -13.85 -9.31 30.93
CA LYS A 329 -14.60 -8.54 31.96
C LYS A 329 -15.55 -7.45 31.42
N PHE A 330 -15.58 -7.25 30.10
CA PHE A 330 -16.27 -6.12 29.47
C PHE A 330 -17.09 -6.56 28.26
N CYS A 331 -18.25 -5.92 28.07
CA CYS A 331 -19.16 -6.22 26.95
C CYS A 331 -18.62 -5.71 25.60
N SER A 332 -17.79 -4.67 25.61
CA SER A 332 -17.30 -4.01 24.40
C SER A 332 -15.90 -3.43 24.57
N LYS A 333 -15.23 -3.14 23.45
CA LYS A 333 -13.92 -2.48 23.43
C LYS A 333 -13.98 -1.06 24.03
N PRO A 334 -15.02 -0.23 23.79
CA PRO A 334 -15.23 1.02 24.51
C PRO A 334 -15.25 0.84 26.04
N CYS A 335 -16.09 -0.06 26.56
CA CYS A 335 -16.17 -0.32 28.01
C CYS A 335 -14.84 -0.78 28.62
N TYR A 336 -14.05 -1.58 27.89
CA TYR A 336 -12.69 -1.92 28.31
C TYR A 336 -11.80 -0.67 28.42
N HIS A 337 -11.86 0.23 27.43
CA HIS A 337 -11.07 1.46 27.43
C HIS A 337 -11.53 2.45 28.49
N ASP A 338 -12.83 2.57 28.74
CA ASP A 338 -13.42 3.44 29.76
C ASP A 338 -13.04 2.98 31.15
N HIS A 339 -13.21 1.69 31.46
CA HIS A 339 -12.74 1.13 32.73
C HIS A 339 -11.22 1.24 32.88
N LYS A 340 -10.44 1.02 31.81
CA LYS A 340 -8.99 1.23 31.86
C LYS A 340 -8.61 2.71 32.01
N ALA A 341 -9.47 3.63 31.57
CA ALA A 341 -9.28 5.06 31.76
C ALA A 341 -9.65 5.50 33.19
N SER A 342 -10.70 4.91 33.77
CA SER A 342 -11.13 5.17 35.14
C SER A 342 -10.08 4.70 36.17
N GLN A 343 -9.44 3.56 35.93
CA GLN A 343 -8.36 3.02 36.77
C GLN A 343 -7.03 3.80 36.71
N LYS A 344 -6.86 4.73 35.77
CA LYS A 344 -5.64 5.55 35.73
C LYS A 344 -5.67 6.53 36.89
N ALA A 345 -4.62 6.50 37.70
CA ALA A 345 -4.38 7.51 38.72
C ALA A 345 -4.49 8.92 38.11
N VAL A 346 -5.33 9.73 38.74
CA VAL A 346 -5.38 11.17 38.50
C VAL A 346 -4.17 11.76 39.21
N ILE A 347 -3.33 12.46 38.46
CA ILE A 347 -2.11 13.08 38.97
C ILE A 347 -2.25 14.58 38.79
N SER A 348 -1.88 15.36 39.79
CA SER A 348 -1.79 16.82 39.70
C SER A 348 -0.50 17.22 38.99
N CYS A 349 -0.59 18.09 37.99
CA CYS A 349 0.60 18.66 37.37
C CYS A 349 1.35 19.54 38.39
N PRO A 350 2.67 19.37 38.59
CA PRO A 350 3.40 20.18 39.57
C PRO A 350 3.51 21.66 39.18
N THR A 351 3.36 22.01 37.90
CA THR A 351 3.48 23.38 37.41
C THR A 351 2.18 24.19 37.54
N CYS A 352 1.07 23.65 37.04
CA CYS A 352 -0.21 24.37 36.98
C CYS A 352 -1.28 23.79 37.90
N LYS A 353 -0.96 22.73 38.66
CA LYS A 353 -1.87 21.99 39.56
C LYS A 353 -3.08 21.33 38.87
N THR A 354 -3.24 21.45 37.56
CA THR A 354 -4.31 20.77 36.81
C THR A 354 -4.20 19.26 36.96
N GLN A 355 -5.33 18.62 37.28
CA GLN A 355 -5.44 17.17 37.39
C GLN A 355 -5.55 16.53 36.00
N PHE A 356 -4.77 15.47 35.75
CA PHE A 356 -4.80 14.75 34.47
C PHE A 356 -4.52 13.24 34.66
N ARG A 357 -4.94 12.42 33.70
CA ARG A 357 -4.80 10.95 33.75
C ARG A 357 -3.56 10.48 32.98
N ARG A 358 -2.67 9.70 33.60
CA ARG A 358 -1.43 9.20 32.96
C ARG A 358 -1.71 8.10 31.92
N GLY A 359 -1.14 8.23 30.72
CA GLY A 359 -1.22 7.17 29.69
C GLY A 359 -0.39 5.93 30.05
N VAL A 360 -0.90 4.72 29.78
CA VAL A 360 -0.26 3.44 30.17
C VAL A 360 1.13 3.24 29.56
N LYS A 361 1.36 3.75 28.34
CA LYS A 361 2.66 3.67 27.66
C LYS A 361 3.58 4.86 27.95
N SER A 362 3.11 5.88 28.68
CA SER A 362 3.88 7.09 28.96
C SER A 362 4.27 7.13 30.43
N GLY A 363 4.94 6.08 30.93
CA GLY A 363 5.35 5.93 32.33
C GLY A 363 6.15 7.11 32.93
N ARG A 364 6.52 8.10 32.11
CA ARG A 364 7.27 9.30 32.51
C ARG A 364 6.53 10.63 32.33
N LYS A 365 5.26 10.67 31.93
CA LYS A 365 4.54 11.96 31.84
C LYS A 365 4.16 12.45 33.25
N THR A 366 4.90 13.46 33.72
CA THR A 366 4.69 14.20 34.97
C THR A 366 3.94 15.52 34.78
N TYR A 367 3.78 15.98 33.54
CA TYR A 367 3.17 17.27 33.21
C TYR A 367 1.91 17.08 32.35
N CYS A 368 0.92 17.96 32.53
CA CYS A 368 -0.36 17.87 31.80
C CYS A 368 -0.23 18.25 30.31
N SER A 369 0.75 19.08 29.95
CA SER A 369 0.97 19.56 28.59
C SER A 369 2.45 19.77 28.30
N ASP A 370 2.80 19.83 27.00
CA ASP A 370 4.17 20.13 26.57
C ASP A 370 4.61 21.54 26.98
N ARG A 371 3.66 22.45 27.28
CA ARG A 371 3.93 23.79 27.82
C ARG A 371 4.39 23.78 29.28
N CYS A 372 3.87 22.88 30.11
CA CYS A 372 4.28 22.77 31.52
C CYS A 372 5.61 22.04 31.70
N ARG A 373 5.99 21.20 30.73
CA ARG A 373 7.20 20.38 30.76
C ARG A 373 8.51 21.17 30.91
N PRO A 374 8.78 22.26 30.15
CA PRO A 374 10.01 23.04 30.32
C PRO A 374 10.04 23.78 31.66
N ILE A 375 8.91 24.34 32.11
CA ILE A 375 8.82 25.11 33.36
C ILE A 375 9.20 24.24 34.56
N GLY A 376 8.62 23.04 34.65
CA GLY A 376 8.92 22.11 35.74
C GLY A 376 10.35 21.53 35.71
N LYS A 377 11.02 21.51 34.56
CA LYS A 377 12.43 21.11 34.48
C LYS A 377 13.36 22.16 35.09
N ILE A 378 13.07 23.45 34.86
CA ILE A 378 13.87 24.56 35.37
C ILE A 378 13.76 24.64 36.91
N SER A 379 12.57 24.43 37.46
CA SER A 379 12.38 24.42 38.92
C SER A 379 13.11 23.27 39.62
N ALA A 380 13.22 22.11 38.98
CA ALA A 380 13.91 20.95 39.56
C ALA A 380 15.44 21.08 39.53
N SER A 381 16.01 21.81 38.57
CA SER A 381 17.46 22.06 38.49
C SER A 381 17.94 23.13 39.48
N ASN A 382 17.10 24.11 39.83
CA ASN A 382 17.50 25.21 40.71
C ASN A 382 17.46 24.86 42.21
N LEU A 383 16.82 23.76 42.60
CA LEU A 383 16.73 23.31 44.00
C LEU A 383 17.92 22.45 44.47
N ARG A 384 18.94 22.22 43.64
CA ARG A 384 20.09 21.35 44.01
C ARG A 384 21.40 22.08 44.34
N CYS A 385 21.45 23.41 44.36
CA CYS A 385 22.72 24.13 44.44
C CYS A 385 22.92 25.07 45.65
N SER A 386 22.00 25.15 46.61
CA SER A 386 22.11 26.12 47.73
C SER A 386 22.28 25.52 49.14
N GLU A 387 22.38 24.20 49.32
CA GLU A 387 22.47 23.59 50.68
C GLU A 387 23.56 22.51 50.84
N VAL A 388 24.70 22.65 50.16
CA VAL A 388 25.90 21.85 50.48
C VAL A 388 27.09 22.78 50.69
N ARG A 389 27.06 23.54 51.78
CA ARG A 389 28.20 24.19 52.43
C ARG A 389 27.73 24.78 53.76
N SER A 390 27.75 23.95 54.79
CA SER A 390 27.79 24.35 56.20
C SER A 390 28.66 23.34 56.91
#